data_AF-A0A643FFF1-F1
#
_entry.id   AF-A0A643FFF1-F1
#
_cell.length_a   1.000
_cell.length_b   1.000
_cell.length_c   1.000
_cell.angle_alpha   90.00
_cell.angle_beta   90.00
_cell.angle_gamma   90.00
#
_symmetry.space_group_name_H-M   'P 1'
#
loop_
_entity.id
_entity.type
_entity.pdbx_description
1 polymer ?
#
loop_
_entity_poly.entity_id
_entity_poly.type
_entity_poly.pdbx_seq_one_letter_code
_entity_poly.pdbx_strand_id
1 'polypeptide(L)'
;MFDAPETTMASPELPTPSADSAAWHPRPIVVAHWLTFGLLVAAFGFVLGRDYVDGKALESLLLMLHRWAGLSIALLAFTRLVLRTRLRLAEGTSDDPAWQRWIAAGIHALLYLFMLGLPLLGWVLSSAQGQTVNLPWGGHLPALMEPDPDLADTLEDWHGTLAWIFAGLIGLHAAAALFHHWVRRDGVLAAMWPPARASR
;
A
#
# COMPACT_ATOMS: atom_id res chain seq x y z
N MET A 1 24.80 -61.23 -38.95
CA MET A 1 25.54 -59.96 -38.75
C MET A 1 24.71 -58.84 -39.37
N PHE A 2 23.80 -58.25 -38.59
CA PHE A 2 23.20 -56.94 -38.86
C PHE A 2 22.65 -56.47 -37.51
N ASP A 3 23.43 -55.63 -36.84
CA ASP A 3 23.05 -54.93 -35.61
C ASP A 3 22.35 -53.64 -36.00
N ALA A 4 21.16 -53.38 -35.45
CA ALA A 4 20.46 -52.11 -35.60
C ALA A 4 20.69 -51.28 -34.32
N PRO A 5 21.03 -49.98 -34.41
CA PRO A 5 21.26 -49.16 -33.23
C PRO A 5 19.94 -48.78 -32.56
N GLU A 6 19.81 -49.11 -31.27
CA GLU A 6 18.75 -48.58 -30.39
C GLU A 6 19.00 -47.08 -30.14
N THR A 7 18.27 -46.24 -30.87
CA THR A 7 18.22 -44.80 -30.58
C THR A 7 17.35 -44.57 -29.34
N THR A 8 18.00 -44.54 -28.16
CA THR A 8 17.35 -44.10 -26.92
C THR A 8 17.02 -42.61 -27.04
N MET A 9 15.74 -42.28 -27.26
CA MET A 9 15.27 -40.90 -27.16
C MET A 9 15.27 -40.49 -25.67
N ALA A 10 16.29 -39.73 -25.28
CA ALA A 10 16.31 -39.05 -23.99
C ALA A 10 15.08 -38.13 -23.90
N SER A 11 14.26 -38.35 -22.87
CA SER A 11 13.12 -37.49 -22.56
C SER A 11 13.65 -36.08 -22.22
N PRO A 12 12.99 -35.00 -22.67
CA PRO A 12 13.41 -33.65 -22.32
C PRO A 12 13.19 -33.46 -20.81
N GLU A 13 14.28 -33.41 -20.04
CA GLU A 13 14.24 -32.94 -18.66
C GLU A 13 13.71 -31.51 -18.66
N LEU A 14 12.52 -31.32 -18.10
CA LEU A 14 11.99 -29.99 -17.85
C LEU A 14 12.95 -29.28 -16.89
N PRO A 15 13.36 -28.03 -17.17
CA PRO A 15 14.26 -27.30 -16.30
C PRO A 15 13.66 -27.23 -14.89
N THR A 16 14.36 -27.79 -13.92
CA THR A 16 14.00 -27.66 -12.50
C THR A 16 14.13 -26.18 -12.11
N PRO A 17 13.12 -25.57 -11.48
CA PRO A 17 13.24 -24.20 -11.00
C PRO A 17 14.42 -24.11 -10.03
N SER A 18 15.43 -23.31 -10.38
CA SER A 18 16.61 -23.10 -9.56
C SER A 18 16.24 -22.37 -8.26
N ALA A 19 16.94 -22.71 -7.18
CA ALA A 19 16.75 -22.20 -5.83
C ALA A 19 17.08 -20.70 -5.62
N ASP A 20 17.29 -19.94 -6.71
CA ASP A 20 17.75 -18.54 -6.71
C ASP A 20 16.62 -17.50 -6.87
N SER A 21 15.36 -17.91 -6.77
CA SER A 21 14.26 -16.93 -6.69
C SER A 21 14.15 -16.39 -5.27
N ALA A 22 15.06 -15.51 -4.86
CA ALA A 22 14.67 -14.44 -3.94
C ALA A 22 13.41 -13.84 -4.56
N ALA A 23 12.25 -14.04 -3.94
CA ALA A 23 10.96 -13.85 -4.61
C ALA A 23 10.73 -12.36 -4.90
N TRP A 24 11.25 -11.89 -6.03
CA TRP A 24 11.12 -10.52 -6.47
C TRP A 24 9.65 -10.20 -6.70
N HIS A 25 9.16 -9.13 -6.08
CA HIS A 25 7.80 -8.71 -6.33
C HIS A 25 7.68 -8.14 -7.75
N PRO A 26 6.54 -8.39 -8.43
CA PRO A 26 6.27 -7.78 -9.73
C PRO A 26 6.43 -6.25 -9.67
N ARG A 27 7.09 -5.67 -10.68
CA ARG A 27 7.36 -4.21 -10.75
C ARG A 27 6.12 -3.34 -10.46
N PRO A 28 4.91 -3.65 -10.97
CA PRO A 28 3.71 -2.85 -10.66
C PRO A 28 3.40 -2.78 -9.17
N ILE A 29 3.66 -3.86 -8.42
CA ILE A 29 3.38 -3.92 -6.97
C ILE A 29 4.40 -3.10 -6.20
N VAL A 30 5.67 -3.19 -6.58
CA VAL A 30 6.75 -2.39 -6.00
C VAL A 30 6.51 -0.89 -6.23
N VAL A 31 6.22 -0.51 -7.49
CA VAL A 31 5.94 0.89 -7.83
C VAL A 31 4.70 1.39 -7.08
N ALA A 32 3.61 0.61 -7.06
CA ALA A 32 2.41 0.99 -6.33
C ALA A 32 2.65 1.12 -4.81
N HIS A 33 3.51 0.26 -4.23
CA HIS A 33 3.89 0.36 -2.82
C HIS A 33 4.57 1.71 -2.51
N TRP A 34 5.64 2.05 -3.24
CA TRP A 34 6.37 3.28 -3.02
C TRP A 34 5.57 4.54 -3.37
N LEU A 35 4.73 4.47 -4.41
CA LEU A 35 3.80 5.55 -4.73
C LEU A 35 2.79 5.77 -3.59
N THR A 36 2.26 4.68 -3.01
CA THR A 36 1.38 4.76 -1.84
C THR A 36 2.10 5.42 -0.66
N PHE A 37 3.35 5.04 -0.38
CA PHE A 37 4.15 5.64 0.68
C PHE A 37 4.39 7.15 0.43
N GLY A 38 4.76 7.54 -0.79
CA GLY A 38 4.93 8.95 -1.14
C GLY A 38 3.64 9.77 -0.99
N LEU A 39 2.50 9.19 -1.40
CA LEU A 39 1.18 9.81 -1.20
C LEU A 39 0.80 9.92 0.27
N LEU A 40 1.16 8.95 1.11
CA LEU A 40 0.93 9.01 2.56
C LEU A 40 1.70 10.16 3.19
N VAL A 41 2.98 10.29 2.87
CA VAL A 41 3.82 11.42 3.34
C VAL A 41 3.23 12.74 2.87
N ALA A 42 2.81 12.82 1.59
CA ALA A 42 2.18 14.02 1.06
C ALA A 42 0.86 14.36 1.77
N ALA A 43 -0.02 13.37 1.99
CA ALA A 43 -1.30 13.56 2.68
C ALA A 43 -1.11 14.12 4.10
N PHE A 44 -0.18 13.55 4.88
CA PHE A 44 0.18 14.07 6.20
C PHE A 44 0.81 15.47 6.10
N GLY A 45 1.70 15.68 5.14
CA GLY A 45 2.34 16.98 4.92
C GLY A 45 1.33 18.08 4.58
N PHE A 46 0.31 17.79 3.77
CA PHE A 46 -0.73 18.75 3.42
C PHE A 46 -1.61 19.13 4.61
N VAL A 47 -2.04 18.15 5.41
CA VAL A 47 -2.93 18.42 6.55
C VAL A 47 -2.18 19.12 7.68
N LEU A 48 -0.94 18.70 8.01
CA LEU A 48 -0.13 19.36 9.03
C LEU A 48 0.36 20.73 8.56
N GLY A 49 0.72 20.86 7.28
CA GLY A 49 1.18 22.11 6.70
C GLY A 49 0.10 23.18 6.61
N ARG A 50 -1.18 22.78 6.60
CA ARG A 50 -2.34 23.69 6.58
C ARG A 50 -2.31 24.69 7.73
N ASP A 51 -1.86 24.28 8.90
CA ASP A 51 -1.85 25.13 10.09
C ASP A 51 -0.72 26.18 10.09
N TYR A 52 0.22 26.09 9.14
CA TYR A 52 1.38 26.96 9.03
C TYR A 52 1.34 27.89 7.81
N VAL A 53 0.25 27.88 7.05
CA VAL A 53 0.09 28.74 5.88
C VAL A 53 -0.91 29.86 6.13
N ASP A 54 -0.58 31.05 5.67
CA ASP A 54 -1.51 32.18 5.72
C ASP A 54 -2.43 32.18 4.50
N GLY A 55 -3.73 32.25 4.75
CA GLY A 55 -4.75 32.55 3.76
C GLY A 55 -5.65 31.37 3.39
N LYS A 56 -6.96 31.63 3.43
CA LYS A 56 -8.04 30.65 3.20
C LYS A 56 -7.92 29.88 1.88
N ALA A 57 -7.40 30.52 0.83
CA ALA A 57 -7.24 29.87 -0.47
C ALA A 57 -6.19 28.76 -0.42
N LEU A 58 -5.06 28.98 0.26
CA LEU A 58 -3.99 28.00 0.37
C LEU A 58 -4.38 26.87 1.33
N GLU A 59 -5.05 27.18 2.45
CA GLU A 59 -5.62 26.16 3.34
C GLU A 59 -6.60 25.23 2.59
N SER A 60 -7.49 25.81 1.78
CA SER A 60 -8.47 25.04 1.00
C SER A 60 -7.79 24.17 -0.06
N LEU A 61 -6.73 24.67 -0.69
CA LEU A 61 -5.92 23.90 -1.64
C LEU A 61 -5.26 22.71 -0.95
N LEU A 62 -4.62 22.91 0.20
CA LEU A 62 -3.98 21.82 0.95
C LEU A 62 -4.99 20.76 1.39
N LEU A 63 -6.18 21.17 1.86
CA LEU A 63 -7.24 20.24 2.22
C LEU A 63 -7.76 19.46 1.00
N MET A 64 -7.90 20.11 -0.15
CA MET A 64 -8.26 19.44 -1.41
C MET A 64 -7.18 18.43 -1.83
N LEU A 65 -5.91 18.79 -1.77
CA LEU A 65 -4.78 17.90 -2.08
C LEU A 65 -4.72 16.71 -1.11
N HIS A 66 -4.99 16.92 0.17
CA HIS A 66 -5.11 15.85 1.17
C HIS A 66 -6.20 14.85 0.79
N ARG A 67 -7.40 15.32 0.43
CA ARG A 67 -8.51 14.47 -0.03
C ARG A 67 -8.14 13.66 -1.27
N TRP A 68 -7.52 14.30 -2.27
CA TRP A 68 -7.07 13.62 -3.49
C TRP A 68 -6.00 12.57 -3.21
N ALA A 69 -5.05 12.87 -2.32
CA ALA A 69 -4.05 11.91 -1.90
C ALA A 69 -4.69 10.71 -1.20
N GLY A 70 -5.63 10.95 -0.26
CA GLY A 70 -6.39 9.91 0.43
C GLY A 70 -7.14 8.97 -0.52
N LEU A 71 -7.89 9.53 -1.48
CA LEU A 71 -8.60 8.73 -2.49
C LEU A 71 -7.63 7.93 -3.38
N SER A 72 -6.50 8.52 -3.75
CA SER A 72 -5.46 7.86 -4.55
C SER A 72 -4.81 6.70 -3.78
N ILE A 73 -4.56 6.88 -2.48
CA ILE A 73 -4.07 5.82 -1.58
C ILE A 73 -5.06 4.66 -1.54
N ALA A 74 -6.36 4.93 -1.33
CA ALA A 74 -7.38 3.89 -1.31
C ALA A 74 -7.41 3.11 -2.64
N LEU A 75 -7.37 3.80 -3.77
CA LEU A 75 -7.36 3.17 -5.09
C LEU A 75 -6.12 2.28 -5.32
N LEU A 76 -4.93 2.78 -4.95
CA LEU A 76 -3.69 2.01 -5.07
C LEU A 76 -3.67 0.81 -4.12
N ALA A 77 -4.12 0.99 -2.87
CA ALA A 77 -4.23 -0.09 -1.90
C ALA A 77 -5.19 -1.18 -2.38
N PHE A 78 -6.37 -0.81 -2.90
CA PHE A 78 -7.33 -1.74 -3.49
C PHE A 78 -6.72 -2.48 -4.68
N THR A 79 -6.08 -1.75 -5.61
CA THR A 79 -5.43 -2.34 -6.78
C THR A 79 -4.33 -3.33 -6.36
N ARG A 80 -3.50 -2.97 -5.38
CA ARG A 80 -2.47 -3.86 -4.83
C ARG A 80 -3.08 -5.11 -4.21
N LEU A 81 -4.18 -4.99 -3.47
CA LEU A 81 -4.88 -6.13 -2.88
C LEU A 81 -5.43 -7.08 -3.96
N VAL A 82 -6.03 -6.55 -5.02
CA VAL A 82 -6.52 -7.34 -6.16
C VAL A 82 -5.36 -8.01 -6.91
N LEU A 83 -4.28 -7.29 -7.20
CA LEU A 83 -3.11 -7.87 -7.87
C LEU A 83 -2.47 -8.97 -7.02
N ARG A 84 -2.33 -8.73 -5.72
CA ARG A 84 -1.77 -9.70 -4.77
C ARG A 84 -2.56 -11.00 -4.74
N THR A 85 -3.88 -10.90 -4.63
CA THR A 85 -4.77 -12.08 -4.59
C THR A 85 -4.78 -12.83 -5.91
N ARG A 86 -4.78 -12.12 -7.05
CA ARG A 86 -4.71 -12.74 -8.39
C ARG A 86 -3.38 -13.43 -8.67
N LEU A 87 -2.26 -12.84 -8.23
CA LEU A 87 -0.92 -13.37 -8.45
C LEU A 87 -0.47 -14.37 -7.39
N ARG A 88 -1.31 -14.66 -6.38
CA ARG A 88 -1.02 -15.58 -5.27
C ARG A 88 0.36 -15.35 -4.65
N LEU A 89 0.73 -14.08 -4.46
CA LEU A 89 2.05 -13.76 -3.93
C LEU A 89 2.18 -14.30 -2.51
N ALA A 90 3.17 -15.17 -2.31
CA ALA A 90 3.50 -15.73 -1.01
C ALA A 90 3.94 -14.62 -0.04
N GLU A 91 3.56 -14.77 1.23
CA GLU A 91 4.07 -13.94 2.33
C GLU A 91 5.32 -14.58 2.92
N GLY A 92 6.41 -13.82 2.94
CA GLY A 92 7.59 -14.12 3.74
C GLY A 92 8.51 -15.19 3.16
N THR A 93 9.71 -15.25 3.73
CA THR A 93 10.61 -16.38 3.54
C THR A 93 10.11 -17.54 4.41
N SER A 94 10.30 -18.78 3.98
CA SER A 94 9.83 -19.99 4.69
C SER A 94 10.37 -20.12 6.12
N ASP A 95 11.40 -19.34 6.46
CA ASP A 95 12.27 -19.56 7.62
C ASP A 95 11.84 -18.74 8.85
N ASP A 96 10.83 -17.88 8.72
CA ASP A 96 10.34 -17.06 9.83
C ASP A 96 9.59 -17.90 10.88
N PRO A 97 9.83 -17.67 12.19
CA PRO A 97 9.01 -18.27 13.24
C PRO A 97 7.52 -17.97 13.03
N ALA A 98 6.66 -18.95 13.33
CA ALA A 98 5.22 -18.84 13.08
C ALA A 98 4.59 -17.57 13.70
N TRP A 99 5.03 -17.16 14.89
CA TRP A 99 4.54 -15.95 15.55
C TRP A 99 4.89 -14.66 14.78
N GLN A 100 6.06 -14.59 14.14
CA GLN A 100 6.45 -13.44 13.31
C GLN A 100 5.56 -13.35 12.07
N ARG A 101 5.27 -14.49 11.44
CA ARG A 101 4.37 -14.55 10.28
C ARG A 101 2.96 -14.08 10.64
N TRP A 102 2.41 -14.51 11.77
CA TRP A 102 1.09 -14.06 12.23
C TRP A 102 1.05 -12.56 12.54
N ILE A 103 2.06 -12.03 13.22
CA ILE A 103 2.16 -10.58 13.49
C ILE A 103 2.29 -9.80 12.18
N ALA A 104 3.14 -10.25 11.26
CA ALA A 104 3.32 -9.61 9.97
C ALA A 104 2.01 -9.61 9.16
N ALA A 105 1.29 -10.72 9.11
CA ALA A 105 -0.02 -10.80 8.47
C ALA A 105 -1.03 -9.84 9.12
N GLY A 106 -1.07 -9.78 10.46
CA GLY A 106 -1.93 -8.86 11.21
C GLY A 106 -1.62 -7.39 10.92
N ILE A 107 -0.35 -7.00 10.92
CA ILE A 107 0.07 -5.64 10.56
C ILE A 107 -0.33 -5.31 9.12
N HIS A 108 -0.07 -6.21 8.16
CA HIS A 108 -0.49 -5.97 6.78
C HIS A 108 -2.01 -5.82 6.65
N ALA A 109 -2.79 -6.67 7.33
CA ALA A 109 -4.25 -6.58 7.33
C ALA A 109 -4.73 -5.23 7.90
N LEU A 110 -4.14 -4.78 9.01
CA LEU A 110 -4.44 -3.47 9.59
C LEU A 110 -4.03 -2.34 8.64
N LEU A 111 -2.85 -2.39 8.03
CA LEU A 111 -2.43 -1.37 7.07
C LEU A 111 -3.42 -1.26 5.90
N TYR A 112 -3.89 -2.38 5.34
CA TYR A 112 -4.91 -2.37 4.30
C TYR A 112 -6.25 -1.82 4.80
N LEU A 113 -6.68 -2.21 6.02
CA LEU A 113 -7.90 -1.71 6.63
C LEU A 113 -7.86 -0.18 6.77
N PHE A 114 -6.76 0.38 7.26
CA PHE A 114 -6.64 1.83 7.44
C PHE A 114 -6.46 2.57 6.11
N MET A 115 -5.69 2.03 5.16
CA MET A 115 -5.52 2.64 3.82
C MET A 115 -6.85 2.77 3.05
N LEU A 116 -7.79 1.86 3.28
CA LEU A 116 -9.13 1.90 2.68
C LEU A 116 -10.13 2.64 3.57
N GLY A 117 -10.10 2.37 4.87
CA GLY A 117 -11.05 2.88 5.85
C GLY A 117 -10.92 4.38 6.11
N LEU A 118 -9.70 4.91 6.26
CA LEU A 118 -9.51 6.34 6.53
C LEU A 118 -10.03 7.23 5.38
N PRO A 119 -9.73 6.98 4.10
CA PRO A 119 -10.30 7.76 3.00
C PRO A 119 -11.82 7.67 2.91
N LEU A 120 -12.40 6.51 3.19
CA LEU A 120 -13.86 6.35 3.24
C LEU A 120 -14.46 7.14 4.41
N LEU A 121 -13.84 7.08 5.59
CA LEU A 121 -14.22 7.87 6.75
C LEU A 121 -14.13 9.37 6.46
N GLY A 122 -13.06 9.81 5.78
CA GLY A 122 -12.89 11.20 5.34
C GLY A 122 -13.93 11.66 4.32
N TRP A 123 -14.43 10.75 3.48
CA TRP A 123 -15.52 11.04 2.55
C TRP A 123 -16.88 11.17 3.27
N VAL A 124 -17.16 10.30 4.24
CA VAL A 124 -18.34 10.45 5.11
C VAL A 124 -18.26 11.76 5.89
N LEU A 125 -17.09 12.07 6.48
CA LEU A 125 -16.84 13.33 7.17
C LEU A 125 -17.07 14.54 6.27
N SER A 126 -16.55 14.53 5.04
CA SER A 126 -16.78 15.63 4.09
C SER A 126 -18.27 15.79 3.77
N SER A 127 -19.01 14.68 3.67
CA SER A 127 -20.47 14.71 3.45
C SER A 127 -21.21 15.31 4.65
N ALA A 128 -20.86 14.90 5.87
CA ALA A 128 -21.44 15.43 7.11
C ALA A 128 -21.13 16.93 7.29
N GLN A 129 -19.96 17.40 6.86
CA GLN A 129 -19.61 18.83 6.82
C GLN A 129 -20.34 19.62 5.71
N GLY A 130 -21.15 18.96 4.87
CA GLY A 130 -21.78 19.57 3.70
C GLY A 130 -20.78 20.01 2.62
N GLN A 131 -19.57 19.46 2.62
CA GLN A 131 -18.52 19.80 1.67
C GLN A 131 -18.51 18.85 0.48
N THR A 132 -18.41 19.43 -0.72
CA THR A 132 -18.26 18.65 -1.94
C THR A 132 -16.80 18.27 -2.15
N VAL A 133 -16.55 16.99 -2.42
CA VAL A 133 -15.21 16.49 -2.80
C VAL A 133 -15.11 16.50 -4.32
N ASN A 134 -14.51 17.54 -4.86
CA ASN A 134 -14.30 17.68 -6.31
C ASN A 134 -13.21 16.71 -6.79
N LEU A 135 -13.38 16.15 -7.98
CA LEU A 135 -12.39 15.28 -8.61
C LEU A 135 -11.48 16.08 -9.55
N PRO A 136 -10.19 15.69 -9.71
CA PRO A 136 -9.24 16.48 -10.50
C PRO A 136 -9.54 16.49 -12.01
N TRP A 137 -10.32 15.54 -12.52
CA TRP A 137 -10.74 15.45 -13.93
C TRP A 137 -12.16 16.03 -14.17
N GLY A 138 -12.72 16.72 -13.19
CA GLY A 138 -14.09 17.23 -13.25
C GLY A 138 -15.11 16.28 -12.62
N GLY A 139 -16.20 16.87 -12.10
CA GLY A 139 -17.19 16.18 -11.28
C GLY A 139 -16.87 16.24 -9.78
N HIS A 140 -17.76 15.67 -8.98
CA HIS A 140 -17.62 15.56 -7.53
C HIS A 140 -18.12 14.19 -7.07
N LEU A 141 -17.59 13.72 -5.94
CA LEU A 141 -18.15 12.55 -5.29
C LEU A 141 -19.55 12.87 -4.77
N PRO A 142 -20.52 11.93 -4.89
CA PRO A 142 -21.85 12.14 -4.33
C PRO A 142 -21.76 12.28 -2.81
N ALA A 143 -22.64 13.12 -2.25
CA ALA A 143 -22.84 13.17 -0.82
C ALA A 143 -23.41 11.82 -0.36
N LEU A 144 -22.79 11.25 0.68
CA LEU A 144 -23.23 9.96 1.24
C LEU A 144 -24.37 10.12 2.24
N MET A 145 -24.54 11.34 2.77
CA MET A 145 -25.54 11.70 3.75
C MET A 145 -25.83 13.20 3.70
N GLU A 146 -26.89 13.61 4.40
CA GLU A 146 -27.19 15.02 4.63
C GLU A 146 -26.18 15.65 5.61
N PRO A 147 -25.94 16.98 5.55
CA PRO A 147 -25.06 17.65 6.48
C PRO A 147 -25.52 17.50 7.94
N ASP A 148 -24.60 17.12 8.81
CA ASP A 148 -24.82 16.89 10.24
C ASP A 148 -23.55 17.36 10.99
N PRO A 149 -23.56 18.57 11.57
CA PRO A 149 -22.41 19.13 12.26
C PRO A 149 -21.96 18.33 13.49
N ASP A 150 -22.88 17.78 14.27
CA ASP A 150 -22.56 17.03 15.49
C ASP A 150 -21.84 15.72 15.15
N LEU A 151 -22.32 15.05 14.08
CA LEU A 151 -21.62 13.89 13.55
C LEU A 151 -20.29 14.27 12.91
N ALA A 152 -20.21 15.40 12.20
CA ALA A 152 -18.98 15.85 11.57
C ALA A 152 -17.85 16.04 12.59
N ASP A 153 -18.11 16.70 13.72
CA ASP A 153 -17.13 16.89 14.79
C ASP A 153 -16.63 15.54 15.33
N THR A 154 -17.56 14.61 15.57
CA THR A 154 -17.21 13.25 15.99
C THR A 154 -16.32 12.55 14.96
N LEU A 155 -16.71 12.57 13.68
CA LEU A 155 -15.97 11.92 12.60
C LEU A 155 -14.59 12.56 12.39
N GLU A 156 -14.43 13.85 12.62
CA GLU A 156 -13.14 14.56 12.57
C GLU A 156 -12.19 14.05 13.65
N ASP A 157 -12.66 13.95 14.89
CA ASP A 157 -11.90 13.37 16.01
C ASP A 157 -11.47 11.93 15.73
N TRP A 158 -12.40 11.10 15.24
CA TRP A 158 -12.10 9.71 14.86
C TRP A 158 -11.10 9.66 13.71
N HIS A 159 -11.27 10.46 12.66
CA HIS A 159 -10.38 10.47 11.51
C HIS A 159 -8.95 10.90 11.92
N GLY A 160 -8.82 11.96 12.72
CA GLY A 160 -7.54 12.43 13.24
C GLY A 160 -6.87 11.40 14.14
N THR A 161 -7.61 10.81 15.08
CA THR A 161 -7.09 9.79 16.01
C THR A 161 -6.62 8.54 15.26
N LEU A 162 -7.45 8.03 14.34
CA LEU A 162 -7.12 6.85 13.54
C LEU A 162 -5.96 7.13 12.57
N ALA A 163 -5.81 8.35 12.06
CA ALA A 163 -4.67 8.75 11.24
C ALA A 163 -3.35 8.63 12.04
N TRP A 164 -3.31 9.11 13.30
CA TRP A 164 -2.11 8.97 14.13
C TRP A 164 -1.79 7.51 14.49
N ILE A 165 -2.81 6.69 14.78
CA ILE A 165 -2.63 5.24 14.98
C ILE A 165 -2.05 4.60 13.71
N PHE A 166 -2.57 4.96 12.54
CA PHE A 166 -2.09 4.47 11.27
C PHE A 166 -0.64 4.87 10.98
N ALA A 167 -0.26 6.12 11.29
CA ALA A 167 1.14 6.57 11.21
C ALA A 167 2.06 5.71 12.10
N GLY A 168 1.61 5.37 13.32
CA GLY A 168 2.30 4.44 14.21
C GLY A 168 2.48 3.04 13.59
N LEU A 169 1.43 2.49 12.96
CA LEU A 169 1.50 1.20 12.26
C LEU A 169 2.47 1.23 11.07
N ILE A 170 2.50 2.33 10.30
CA ILE A 170 3.47 2.52 9.22
C ILE A 170 4.89 2.54 9.79
N GLY A 171 5.11 3.26 10.89
CA GLY A 171 6.40 3.30 11.59
C GLY A 171 6.85 1.91 12.05
N LEU A 172 5.95 1.13 12.67
CA LEU A 172 6.23 -0.24 13.08
C LEU A 172 6.57 -1.15 11.90
N HIS A 173 5.83 -1.03 10.79
CA HIS A 173 6.10 -1.78 9.57
C HIS A 173 7.48 -1.44 8.97
N ALA A 174 7.82 -0.15 8.90
CA ALA A 174 9.12 0.30 8.43
C ALA A 174 10.26 -0.17 9.36
N ALA A 175 10.08 -0.08 10.68
CA ALA A 175 11.04 -0.57 11.66
C ALA A 175 11.28 -2.08 11.52
N ALA A 176 10.23 -2.86 11.31
CA ALA A 176 10.35 -4.29 11.03
C ALA A 176 11.15 -4.53 9.73
N ALA A 177 10.84 -3.84 8.64
CA ALA A 177 11.58 -3.99 7.38
C ALA A 177 13.08 -3.64 7.54
N LEU A 178 13.40 -2.61 8.32
CA LEU A 178 14.79 -2.25 8.65
C LEU A 178 15.49 -3.27 9.54
N PHE A 179 14.78 -3.83 10.52
CA PHE A 179 15.29 -4.95 11.34
C PHE A 179 15.64 -6.16 10.47
N HIS A 180 14.74 -6.53 9.56
CA HIS A 180 14.97 -7.61 8.60
C HIS A 180 16.16 -7.29 7.67
N HIS A 181 16.32 -6.04 7.24
CA HIS A 181 17.42 -5.64 6.38
C HIS A 181 18.79 -5.65 7.08
N TRP A 182 18.92 -5.05 8.27
CA TRP A 182 20.22 -4.88 8.93
C TRP A 182 20.59 -6.00 9.90
N VAL A 183 19.60 -6.58 10.59
CA VAL A 183 19.86 -7.64 11.58
C VAL A 183 19.75 -9.01 10.92
N ARG A 184 18.58 -9.33 10.34
CA ARG A 184 18.35 -10.67 9.74
C ARG A 184 19.01 -10.86 8.38
N ARG A 185 19.21 -9.77 7.63
CA ARG A 185 19.80 -9.75 6.28
C ARG A 185 19.13 -10.73 5.31
N ASP A 186 17.82 -10.87 5.39
CA ASP A 186 17.03 -11.87 4.64
C ASP A 186 16.38 -11.34 3.35
N GLY A 187 16.73 -10.12 2.94
CA GLY A 187 16.30 -9.57 1.65
C GLY A 187 14.85 -9.08 1.60
N VAL A 188 14.09 -9.07 2.70
CA VAL A 188 12.69 -8.58 2.73
C VAL A 188 12.55 -7.18 2.16
N LEU A 189 13.41 -6.24 2.58
CA LEU A 189 13.41 -4.88 2.05
C LEU A 189 13.88 -4.82 0.59
N ALA A 190 14.85 -5.66 0.22
CA ALA A 190 15.39 -5.72 -1.14
C ALA A 190 14.36 -6.22 -2.16
N ALA A 191 13.47 -7.14 -1.76
CA ALA A 191 12.37 -7.63 -2.58
C ALA A 191 11.35 -6.53 -2.95
N MET A 192 11.31 -5.44 -2.19
CA MET A 192 10.51 -4.25 -2.45
C MET A 192 11.29 -3.13 -3.14
N TRP A 193 12.54 -3.33 -3.53
CA TRP A 193 13.27 -2.31 -4.32
C TRP A 193 12.92 -2.42 -5.80
N PRO A 194 12.77 -1.30 -6.55
CA PRO A 194 12.61 -1.37 -8.00
C PRO A 194 13.81 -2.12 -8.60
N PRO A 195 13.62 -3.23 -9.34
CA PRO A 195 14.75 -3.95 -9.89
C PRO A 195 15.52 -3.01 -10.82
N ALA A 196 16.83 -2.91 -10.58
CA ALA A 196 17.74 -2.26 -11.53
C ALA A 196 17.47 -2.89 -12.90
N ARG A 197 17.29 -2.06 -13.94
CA ARG A 197 17.13 -2.57 -15.30
C ARG A 197 18.30 -3.53 -15.54
N ALA A 198 18.02 -4.82 -15.72
CA ALA A 198 18.98 -5.71 -16.33
C ALA A 198 19.26 -5.09 -17.70
N SER A 199 20.42 -4.44 -17.85
CA SER A 199 20.92 -4.04 -19.15
C SER A 199 21.01 -5.32 -19.97
N ARG A 200 20.16 -5.39 -21.00
CA ARG A 200 20.27 -6.41 -22.05
C ARG A 200 21.59 -6.26 -22.78
#